data_AF-A0A7V1PC13-F1
#
_entry.id   AF-A0A7V1PC13-F1
#
_cell.length_a   1.000
_cell.length_b   1.000
_cell.length_c   1.000
_cell.angle_alpha   90.00
_cell.angle_beta   90.00
_cell.angle_gamma   90.00
#
_symmetry.space_group_name_H-M   'P 1'
#
loop_
_entity.id
_entity.type
_entity.pdbx_description
1 polymer ?
#
loop_
_entity_poly.entity_id
_entity_poly.type
_entity_poly.pdbx_seq_one_letter_code
_entity_poly.pdbx_strand_id
1 'polypeptide(L)'
;MRKAAEWGLTAAFSLAIYLLLVLWTGNFGLWSPSEFIAGLVLAALVGLVAGHLLWERGGFRMLQPHRWLLFFFYLLGPFFLAMARANLDVAYRVITGRIRPGIVRFNPALQTDLARTLLA
;
A
#
# COMPACT_ATOMS: atom_id res chain seq x y z
N MET A 1 -0.64 -25.14 7.90
CA MET A 1 0.28 -24.53 6.90
C MET A 1 -0.11 -23.11 6.51
N ARG A 2 -1.38 -22.82 6.18
CA ARG A 2 -1.80 -21.48 5.74
C ARG A 2 -1.58 -20.34 6.76
N LYS A 3 -1.92 -20.53 8.04
CA LYS A 3 -1.69 -19.53 9.10
C LYS A 3 -0.20 -19.22 9.33
N ALA A 4 0.65 -20.24 9.28
CA ALA A 4 2.10 -20.05 9.42
C ALA A 4 2.67 -19.25 8.24
N ALA A 5 2.15 -19.46 7.02
CA ALA A 5 2.53 -18.67 5.86
C ALA A 5 2.06 -17.21 5.98
N GLU A 6 0.84 -16.97 6.47
CA GLU A 6 0.31 -15.61 6.73
C GLU A 6 1.21 -14.83 7.70
N TRP A 7 1.56 -15.42 8.83
CA TRP A 7 2.44 -14.80 9.83
C TRP A 7 3.86 -14.59 9.30
N GLY A 8 4.41 -15.60 8.60
CA GLY A 8 5.75 -15.52 8.02
C GLY A 8 5.84 -14.46 6.92
N LEU A 9 4.83 -14.34 6.07
CA LEU A 9 4.77 -13.31 5.02
C LEU A 9 4.63 -11.91 5.60
N THR A 10 3.80 -11.74 6.64
CA THR A 10 3.68 -10.45 7.33
C THR A 10 4.98 -10.06 8.04
N ALA A 11 5.66 -11.02 8.68
CA ALA A 11 6.98 -10.79 9.26
C ALA A 11 8.02 -10.40 8.18
N ALA A 12 8.08 -11.15 7.07
CA ALA A 12 9.01 -10.85 5.99
C ALA A 12 8.77 -9.47 5.37
N PHE A 13 7.50 -9.11 5.16
CA PHE A 13 7.11 -7.79 4.67
C PHE A 13 7.50 -6.68 5.66
N SER A 14 7.21 -6.89 6.96
CA SER A 14 7.60 -5.95 8.02
C SER A 14 9.11 -5.78 8.11
N LEU A 15 9.88 -6.87 7.97
CA LEU A 15 11.35 -6.82 7.97
C LEU A 15 11.86 -6.02 6.77
N ALA A 16 11.31 -6.26 5.58
CA ALA A 16 11.68 -5.53 4.37
C ALA A 16 11.42 -4.02 4.51
N ILE A 17 10.27 -3.63 5.07
CA ILE A 17 9.97 -2.23 5.38
C ILE A 17 10.93 -1.67 6.41
N TYR A 18 11.16 -2.38 7.52
CA TYR A 18 12.06 -1.92 8.57
C TYR A 18 13.45 -1.64 8.00
N LEU A 19 14.04 -2.61 7.29
CA LEU A 19 15.34 -2.46 6.66
C LEU A 19 15.35 -1.31 5.64
N LEU A 20 14.27 -1.11 4.87
CA LEU A 20 14.16 0.03 3.97
C LEU A 20 14.21 1.37 4.72
N LEU A 21 13.59 1.47 5.89
CA LEU A 21 13.56 2.70 6.69
C LEU A 21 14.90 3.02 7.37
N VAL A 22 15.64 2.00 7.81
CA VAL A 22 17.00 2.15 8.36
C VAL A 22 18.09 1.96 7.30
N LEU A 23 17.78 2.17 6.02
CA LEU A 23 18.80 2.23 4.97
C LEU A 23 19.92 3.21 5.36
N TRP A 24 21.16 2.82 5.04
CA TRP A 24 22.36 3.64 5.24
C TRP A 24 22.78 3.87 6.71
N THR A 25 22.33 3.01 7.62
CA THR A 25 22.84 2.99 9.02
C THR A 25 24.10 2.13 9.20
N GLY A 26 24.60 1.51 8.12
CA GLY A 26 25.54 0.42 8.20
C GLY A 26 27.02 0.77 8.21
N ASN A 27 27.74 0.09 9.11
CA ASN A 27 29.18 -0.18 9.00
C ASN A 27 29.47 -1.47 8.19
N PHE A 28 28.44 -2.25 7.81
CA PHE A 28 28.54 -3.46 7.01
C PHE A 28 27.53 -3.42 5.85
N GLY A 29 27.96 -2.94 4.69
CA GLY A 29 27.05 -2.69 3.57
C GLY A 29 26.07 -1.54 3.87
N LEU A 30 24.77 -1.76 3.65
CA LEU A 30 23.72 -0.73 3.84
C LEU A 30 23.16 -0.65 5.27
N TRP A 31 23.41 -1.65 6.12
CA TRP A 31 22.79 -1.78 7.45
C TRP A 31 23.81 -2.15 8.52
N SER A 32 23.52 -1.82 9.77
CA SER A 32 24.36 -2.28 10.89
C SER A 32 23.88 -3.65 11.39
N PRO A 33 24.76 -4.49 11.97
CA PRO A 33 24.35 -5.78 12.53
C PRO A 33 23.30 -5.64 13.64
N SER A 34 23.33 -4.56 14.41
CA SER A 34 22.32 -4.27 15.44
C SER A 34 20.94 -4.01 14.84
N GLU A 35 20.86 -3.28 13.72
CA GLU A 35 19.59 -3.02 13.02
C GLU A 35 19.00 -4.30 12.43
N PHE A 36 19.84 -5.21 11.94
CA PHE A 36 19.39 -6.51 11.46
C PHE A 36 18.71 -7.34 12.56
N ILE A 37 19.34 -7.40 13.74
CA ILE A 37 18.80 -8.14 14.89
C ILE A 37 17.50 -7.49 15.39
N ALA A 38 17.49 -6.16 15.55
CA ALA A 38 16.30 -5.42 15.97
C ALA A 38 15.14 -5.63 14.99
N GLY A 39 15.41 -5.49 13.69
CA GLY A 39 14.43 -5.71 12.63
C GLY A 39 13.85 -7.13 12.65
N LEU A 40 14.68 -8.16 12.88
CA LEU A 40 14.21 -9.55 12.94
C LEU A 40 13.25 -9.77 14.13
N VAL A 41 13.58 -9.24 15.31
CA VAL A 41 12.74 -9.35 16.51
C VAL A 41 11.41 -8.60 16.32
N LEU A 42 11.47 -7.37 15.82
CA LEU A 42 10.28 -6.56 15.57
C LEU A 42 9.39 -7.19 14.51
N ALA A 43 9.96 -7.67 13.41
CA ALA A 43 9.23 -8.35 12.35
C ALA A 43 8.52 -9.62 12.84
N ALA A 44 9.16 -10.41 13.71
CA ALA A 44 8.55 -11.59 14.29
C ALA A 44 7.32 -11.21 15.17
N LEU A 45 7.46 -10.18 16.01
CA LEU A 45 6.35 -9.68 16.83
C LEU A 45 5.19 -9.18 15.96
N VAL A 46 5.48 -8.40 14.92
CA VAL A 46 4.48 -7.91 13.97
C VAL A 46 3.79 -9.06 13.24
N GLY A 47 4.54 -10.07 12.78
CA GLY A 47 3.99 -11.25 12.13
C GLY A 47 3.00 -12.01 13.01
N LEU A 48 3.31 -12.16 14.30
CA LEU A 48 2.44 -12.84 15.27
C LEU A 48 1.17 -12.06 15.56
N VAL A 49 1.27 -10.74 15.74
CA VAL A 49 0.12 -9.90 16.12
C VAL A 49 -0.76 -9.59 14.91
N ALA A 50 -0.18 -9.13 13.81
CA ALA A 50 -0.91 -8.58 12.66
C ALA A 50 -1.10 -9.57 11.51
N GLY A 51 -0.47 -10.75 11.56
CA GLY A 51 -0.45 -11.68 10.43
C GLY A 51 -1.83 -12.22 10.03
N HIS A 52 -2.76 -12.39 10.97
CA HIS A 52 -4.12 -12.84 10.62
C HIS A 52 -4.94 -11.72 9.94
N LEU A 53 -4.83 -10.48 10.44
CA LEU A 53 -5.62 -9.33 10.00
C LEU A 53 -5.44 -9.01 8.51
N LEU A 54 -4.21 -9.10 8.00
CA LEU A 54 -3.89 -8.71 6.62
C LEU A 54 -4.43 -9.67 5.56
N TRP A 55 -4.63 -10.94 5.90
CA TRP A 55 -4.89 -12.00 4.91
C TRP A 55 -6.33 -12.54 4.92
N GLU A 56 -7.16 -12.14 5.89
CA GLU A 56 -8.53 -12.65 6.10
C GLU A 56 -9.44 -12.56 4.85
N ARG A 57 -9.43 -11.43 4.14
CA ARG A 57 -10.35 -11.17 3.01
C ARG A 57 -9.70 -11.26 1.63
N GLY A 58 -8.37 -11.06 1.57
CA GLY A 58 -7.61 -10.98 0.32
C GLY A 58 -6.97 -12.30 -0.11
N GLY A 59 -6.57 -13.13 0.86
CA GLY A 59 -5.64 -14.24 0.65
C GLY A 59 -4.35 -13.79 -0.03
N PHE A 60 -3.55 -14.73 -0.52
CA PHE A 60 -2.25 -14.43 -1.15
C PHE A 60 -2.34 -13.81 -2.55
N ARG A 61 -3.53 -13.42 -3.03
CA ARG A 61 -3.73 -12.82 -4.36
C ARG A 61 -2.93 -11.53 -4.54
N MET A 62 -2.70 -10.80 -3.45
CA MET A 62 -1.89 -9.57 -3.47
C MET A 62 -0.41 -9.84 -3.73
N LEU A 63 0.10 -11.08 -3.60
CA LEU A 63 1.50 -11.40 -3.86
C LEU A 63 1.81 -11.67 -5.33
N GLN A 64 0.80 -11.61 -6.20
CA GLN A 64 0.97 -11.90 -7.62
C GLN A 64 1.78 -10.78 -8.31
N PRO A 65 2.98 -11.05 -8.85
CA PRO A 65 3.85 -10.00 -9.39
C PRO A 65 3.24 -9.20 -10.52
N HIS A 66 2.42 -9.83 -11.38
CA HIS A 66 1.73 -9.12 -12.47
C HIS A 66 0.79 -8.03 -11.94
N ARG A 67 0.17 -8.22 -10.77
CA ARG A 67 -0.70 -7.20 -10.16
C ARG A 67 0.09 -6.00 -9.66
N TRP A 68 1.32 -6.22 -9.20
CA TRP A 68 2.20 -5.12 -8.79
C TRP A 68 2.59 -4.27 -9.99
N LEU A 69 2.99 -4.90 -11.10
CA LEU A 69 3.30 -4.19 -12.34
C LEU A 69 2.10 -3.38 -12.84
N LEU A 70 0.91 -3.98 -12.87
CA LEU A 70 -0.32 -3.28 -13.24
C LEU A 70 -0.65 -2.11 -12.28
N PHE A 71 -0.46 -2.31 -10.97
CA PHE A 71 -0.66 -1.26 -9.97
C PHE A 71 0.28 -0.08 -10.20
N PHE A 72 1.57 -0.32 -10.39
CA PHE A 72 2.54 0.75 -10.63
C PHE A 72 2.30 1.46 -11.98
N PHE A 73 1.95 0.71 -13.03
CA PHE A 73 1.58 1.28 -14.31
C PHE A 73 0.35 2.19 -14.19
N TYR A 74 -0.69 1.74 -13.50
CA TYR A 74 -1.89 2.53 -13.25
C TYR A 74 -1.60 3.77 -12.39
N LEU A 75 -0.82 3.60 -11.32
CA LEU A 75 -0.48 4.65 -10.37
C LEU A 75 0.31 5.79 -11.03
N LEU A 76 1.37 5.45 -11.76
CA LEU A 76 2.25 6.43 -12.41
C LEU A 76 1.69 6.98 -13.72
N GLY A 77 0.90 6.19 -14.44
CA GLY A 77 0.33 6.58 -15.74
C GLY A 77 -0.99 7.34 -15.58
N PRO A 78 -2.14 6.67 -15.75
CA PRO A 78 -3.44 7.33 -15.80
C PRO A 78 -3.80 8.04 -14.50
N PHE A 79 -3.53 7.45 -13.33
CA PHE A 79 -3.95 8.01 -12.06
C PHE A 79 -3.24 9.33 -11.73
N PHE A 80 -1.90 9.36 -11.81
CA PHE A 80 -1.13 10.57 -11.56
C PHE A 80 -1.53 11.72 -12.50
N LEU A 81 -1.69 11.44 -13.80
CA LEU A 81 -2.11 12.45 -14.77
C LEU A 81 -3.54 12.94 -14.51
N ALA A 82 -4.47 12.05 -14.16
CA ALA A 82 -5.84 12.42 -13.82
C ALA A 82 -5.89 13.28 -12.53
N MET A 83 -5.10 12.93 -11.52
CA MET A 83 -4.97 13.70 -10.28
C MET A 83 -4.43 15.11 -10.56
N ALA A 84 -3.36 15.23 -11.36
CA ALA A 84 -2.80 16.53 -11.73
C ALA A 84 -3.82 17.41 -12.47
N ARG A 85 -4.54 16.83 -13.45
CA ARG A 85 -5.60 17.53 -14.19
C ARG A 85 -6.76 17.97 -13.30
N ALA A 86 -7.16 17.12 -12.34
CA ALA A 86 -8.22 17.45 -11.39
C ALA A 86 -7.86 18.66 -10.52
N ASN A 87 -6.63 18.73 -10.01
CA ASN A 87 -6.17 19.89 -9.22
C ASN A 87 -6.15 21.19 -10.04
N LEU A 88 -5.77 21.13 -11.33
CA LEU A 88 -5.82 22.29 -12.23
C LEU A 88 -7.27 22.72 -12.53
N ASP A 89 -8.19 21.78 -12.74
CA ASP A 89 -9.62 22.07 -12.92
C ASP A 89 -10.21 22.71 -11.66
N VAL A 90 -9.86 22.23 -10.46
CA VAL A 90 -10.25 22.85 -9.19
C VAL A 90 -9.71 24.28 -9.11
N ALA A 91 -8.43 24.52 -9.40
CA ALA A 91 -7.84 25.86 -9.40
C ALA A 91 -8.57 26.82 -10.36
N TYR A 92 -8.90 26.35 -11.57
CA TYR A 92 -9.69 27.12 -12.53
C TYR A 92 -11.09 27.46 -12.02
N ARG A 93 -11.78 26.50 -11.38
CA ARG A 93 -13.12 26.71 -10.82
C ARG A 93 -13.13 27.67 -9.63
N VAL A 94 -12.06 27.67 -8.82
CA VAL A 94 -11.88 28.63 -7.72
C VAL A 94 -11.72 30.04 -8.27
N ILE A 95 -10.89 30.24 -9.30
CA ILE A 95 -10.68 31.56 -9.93
C ILE A 95 -11.94 32.07 -10.62
N THR A 96 -12.66 31.20 -11.34
CA THR A 96 -13.84 31.61 -12.12
C THR A 96 -15.14 31.62 -11.32
N GLY A 97 -15.17 31.03 -10.12
CA GLY A 97 -16.36 30.88 -9.29
C GLY A 97 -17.43 29.95 -9.87
N ARG A 98 -17.14 29.22 -10.96
CA ARG A 98 -18.12 28.37 -11.67
C ARG A 98 -18.22 26.99 -11.01
N ILE A 99 -18.89 26.92 -9.86
CA ILE A 99 -19.11 25.67 -9.11
C ILE A 99 -20.62 25.42 -8.96
N ARG A 100 -21.07 24.21 -9.31
CA ARG A 100 -22.47 23.77 -9.13
C ARG A 100 -22.49 22.54 -8.22
N PRO A 101 -22.74 22.70 -6.91
CA PRO A 101 -22.72 21.58 -5.98
C PRO A 101 -23.92 20.66 -6.19
N GLY A 102 -23.73 19.36 -5.95
CA GLY A 102 -24.77 18.35 -6.00
C GLY A 102 -24.29 17.03 -5.43
N ILE A 103 -25.15 16.32 -4.70
CA ILE A 103 -24.84 14.99 -4.16
C ILE A 103 -25.33 13.96 -5.16
N VAL A 104 -24.40 13.19 -5.73
CA VAL A 104 -24.69 12.12 -6.71
C VAL A 104 -24.40 10.77 -6.06
N ARG A 105 -25.30 9.80 -6.24
CA ARG A 105 -25.08 8.42 -5.82
C ARG A 105 -24.50 7.62 -6.98
N PHE A 106 -23.36 6.96 -6.75
CA PHE A 106 -22.70 6.08 -7.71
C PHE A 106 -22.62 4.66 -7.15
N ASN A 107 -22.99 3.66 -7.95
CA ASN A 107 -22.85 2.24 -7.58
C ASN A 107 -21.67 1.63 -8.36
N PRO A 108 -20.52 1.37 -7.72
CA PRO A 108 -19.31 0.93 -8.40
C PRO A 108 -19.29 -0.55 -8.79
N ALA A 109 -20.30 -1.35 -8.41
CA ALA A 109 -20.36 -2.79 -8.66
C ALA A 109 -19.07 -3.58 -8.28
N LEU A 110 -18.28 -3.06 -7.35
CA LEU A 110 -17.03 -3.68 -6.87
C LEU A 110 -17.32 -4.76 -5.81
N GLN A 111 -16.65 -5.91 -5.98
CA GLN A 111 -16.88 -7.10 -5.16
C GLN A 111 -16.10 -7.09 -3.84
N THR A 112 -14.88 -6.54 -3.81
CA THR A 112 -14.02 -6.60 -2.63
C THR A 112 -13.97 -5.27 -1.89
N ASP A 113 -13.84 -5.33 -0.58
CA ASP A 113 -13.75 -4.13 0.27
C ASP A 113 -12.52 -3.29 -0.10
N LEU A 114 -11.36 -3.94 -0.34
CA LEU A 114 -10.15 -3.25 -0.78
C LEU A 114 -10.36 -2.48 -2.09
N ALA A 115 -11.08 -3.06 -3.05
CA ALA A 115 -11.34 -2.36 -4.31
C ALA A 115 -12.25 -1.15 -4.09
N ARG A 116 -13.25 -1.26 -3.21
CA ARG A 116 -14.11 -0.13 -2.84
C ARG A 116 -13.31 0.98 -2.16
N THR A 117 -12.38 0.62 -1.26
CA THR A 117 -11.51 1.59 -0.59
C THR A 117 -10.52 2.26 -1.54
N LEU A 118 -9.98 1.53 -2.54
CA LEU A 118 -9.08 2.13 -3.54
C LEU A 118 -9.80 3.04 -4.53
N LEU A 119 -11.10 2.83 -4.75
CA LEU A 119 -11.91 3.68 -5.62
C LEU A 119 -12.38 4.97 -4.92
N ALA A 120 -12.65 4.89 -3.62
CA ALA A 120 -13.13 6.00 -2.79
C ALA A 120 -12.06 7.08 -2.63
#